data_AF-A0A2A7BKT1-F1
#
_entry.id   AF-A0A2A7BKT1-F1
#
_cell.length_a   1.000
_cell.length_b   1.000
_cell.length_c   1.000
_cell.angle_alpha   90.00
_cell.angle_beta   90.00
_cell.angle_gamma   90.00
#
_symmetry.space_group_name_H-M   'P 1'
#
loop_
_entity.id
_entity.type
_entity.pdbx_description
1 polymer ?
#
loop_
_entity_poly.entity_id
_entity_poly.type
_entity_poly.pdbx_seq_one_letter_code
_entity_poly.pdbx_strand_id
1 'polypeptide(L)'
;MSRFTNPYFETRGEKENGVYEVVRHKGNEQLPFKEKFNSLKEARMFIYQYAHKNPEWLNINGDISEFNFKEDRKQNSWHGNVIEKVYKVLYKDLNEWNE
;
A
#
# COMPACT_ATOMS: atom_id res chain seq x y z
N MET A 1 9.94 12.98 14.70
CA MET A 1 8.63 12.31 14.74
C MET A 1 8.40 11.68 13.38
N SER A 2 8.22 10.36 13.34
CA SER A 2 7.99 9.63 12.07
C SER A 2 6.78 10.23 11.37
N ARG A 3 6.92 10.56 10.08
CA ARG A 3 5.90 11.24 9.26
C ARG A 3 4.72 10.31 8.90
N PHE A 4 4.78 9.06 9.34
CA PHE A 4 3.87 7.98 8.99
C PHE A 4 2.87 7.71 10.12
N THR A 5 1.59 7.63 9.77
CA THR A 5 0.52 7.17 10.68
C THR A 5 0.42 5.65 10.60
N ASN A 6 0.62 4.98 11.73
CA ASN A 6 0.39 3.54 11.85
C ASN A 6 -1.12 3.23 11.96
N PRO A 7 -1.58 2.07 11.47
CA PRO A 7 -0.85 1.11 10.63
C PRO A 7 -0.70 1.63 9.17
N TYR A 8 0.31 1.13 8.45
CA TYR A 8 0.50 1.44 7.03
C TYR A 8 1.15 0.30 6.25
N PHE A 9 1.03 0.37 4.92
CA PHE A 9 1.69 -0.54 3.98
C PHE A 9 2.81 0.20 3.26
N GLU A 10 3.96 -0.42 3.14
CA GLU A 10 5.07 0.03 2.32
C GLU A 10 5.13 -0.83 1.07
N THR A 11 4.87 -0.21 -0.09
CA THR A 11 5.00 -0.86 -1.39
C THR A 11 6.36 -0.54 -1.96
N ARG A 12 7.23 -1.54 -2.03
CA ARG A 12 8.57 -1.44 -2.62
C ARG A 12 8.51 -1.93 -4.06
N GLY A 13 8.97 -1.13 -5.00
CA GLY A 13 9.02 -1.54 -6.41
C GLY A 13 10.30 -1.10 -7.08
N GLU A 14 11.07 -2.06 -7.58
CA GLU A 14 12.24 -1.81 -8.42
C GLU A 14 11.80 -1.76 -9.88
N LYS A 15 12.13 -0.65 -10.55
CA LYS A 15 11.74 -0.43 -11.95
C LYS A 15 12.43 -1.44 -12.89
N GLU A 16 13.62 -1.91 -12.52
CA GLU A 16 14.45 -2.80 -13.34
C GLU A 16 14.02 -4.27 -13.24
N ASN A 17 13.60 -4.72 -12.06
CA ASN A 17 13.23 -6.12 -11.82
C ASN A 17 11.74 -6.40 -12.08
N GLY A 18 10.89 -5.37 -12.18
CA GLY A 18 9.45 -5.54 -12.44
C GLY A 18 8.69 -6.22 -11.30
N VAL A 19 9.30 -6.35 -10.13
CA VAL A 19 8.72 -7.01 -8.96
C VAL A 19 8.40 -5.96 -7.89
N TYR A 20 7.19 -6.10 -7.34
CA TYR A 20 6.70 -5.30 -6.23
C TYR A 20 6.52 -6.17 -4.99
N GLU A 21 6.99 -5.68 -3.86
CA GLU A 21 6.86 -6.30 -2.55
C GLU A 21 6.08 -5.37 -1.62
N VAL A 22 5.34 -5.97 -0.69
CA VAL A 22 4.56 -5.22 0.30
C VAL A 22 5.04 -5.58 1.69
N VAL A 23 5.33 -4.56 2.49
CA VAL A 23 5.64 -4.70 3.92
C VAL A 23 4.57 -3.97 4.71
N ARG A 24 3.97 -4.59 5.72
CA ARG A 24 3.00 -3.94 6.60
C ARG A 24 3.65 -3.53 7.91
N HIS A 25 3.32 -2.33 8.37
CA HIS A 25 3.91 -1.69 9.53
C HIS A 25 2.83 -1.38 10.57
N LYS A 26 3.05 -1.80 11.81
CA LYS A 26 2.17 -1.50 12.93
C LYS A 26 2.99 -1.35 14.21
N GLY A 27 2.91 -0.17 14.82
CA GLY A 27 3.81 0.17 15.94
C GLY A 27 5.27 0.19 15.48
N ASN A 28 6.10 -0.67 16.10
CA ASN A 28 7.51 -0.85 15.74
C ASN A 28 7.75 -2.12 14.90
N GLU A 29 6.70 -2.86 14.57
CA GLU A 29 6.81 -4.11 13.81
C GLU A 29 6.82 -3.85 12.30
N GLN A 30 7.68 -4.58 11.60
CA GLN A 30 7.71 -4.64 10.13
C GLN A 30 7.45 -6.09 9.73
N LEU A 31 6.36 -6.32 9.02
CA LEU A 31 5.90 -7.66 8.66
C LEU A 31 5.85 -7.75 7.13
N PRO A 32 6.85 -8.33 6.46
CA PRO A 32 6.80 -8.51 5.02
C PRO A 32 5.75 -9.56 4.64
N PHE A 33 5.07 -9.34 3.52
CA PHE A 33 4.29 -10.38 2.85
C PHE A 33 5.22 -11.32 2.07
N LYS A 34 4.80 -12.56 1.86
CA LYS A 34 5.57 -13.53 1.04
C LYS A 34 5.30 -13.34 -0.44
N GLU A 35 4.15 -12.77 -0.75
CA GLU A 35 3.63 -12.48 -2.07
C GLU A 35 4.51 -11.43 -2.77
N LYS A 36 4.77 -11.68 -4.05
CA LYS A 36 5.45 -10.76 -4.96
C LYS A 36 4.50 -10.48 -6.12
N PHE A 37 4.49 -9.24 -6.57
CA PHE A 37 3.55 -8.78 -7.60
C PHE A 37 4.30 -8.29 -8.83
N ASN A 38 3.72 -8.51 -10.01
CA ASN A 38 4.32 -8.09 -11.28
C ASN A 38 4.01 -6.63 -11.61
N SER A 39 3.11 -6.00 -10.84
CA SER A 39 2.77 -4.60 -11.01
C SER A 39 2.38 -3.90 -9.71
N LEU A 40 2.51 -2.58 -9.70
CA LEU A 40 2.01 -1.75 -8.61
C LEU A 40 0.49 -1.88 -8.42
N LYS A 41 -0.25 -2.13 -9.51
CA LYS A 41 -1.70 -2.32 -9.45
C LYS A 41 -2.04 -3.59 -8.68
N GLU A 42 -1.39 -4.71 -9.01
CA GLU A 42 -1.58 -5.99 -8.30
C GLU A 42 -1.25 -5.88 -6.81
N ALA A 43 -0.13 -5.24 -6.46
CA ALA A 43 0.24 -5.01 -5.06
C ALA A 43 -0.83 -4.18 -4.32
N ARG A 44 -1.41 -3.17 -4.97
CA ARG A 44 -2.47 -2.33 -4.39
C ARG A 44 -3.82 -3.05 -4.29
N MET A 45 -4.17 -3.89 -5.26
CA MET A 45 -5.33 -4.77 -5.19
C MET A 45 -5.22 -5.68 -3.96
N PHE A 46 -4.05 -6.30 -3.79
CA PHE A 46 -3.76 -7.14 -2.63
C PHE A 46 -3.89 -6.37 -1.31
N ILE A 47 -3.27 -5.19 -1.20
CA ILE A 47 -3.38 -4.33 -0.01
C ILE A 47 -4.85 -3.98 0.28
N TYR A 48 -5.60 -3.58 -0.75
CA TYR A 48 -7.00 -3.22 -0.65
C TYR A 48 -7.84 -4.37 -0.08
N GLN A 49 -7.75 -5.55 -0.69
CA GLN A 49 -8.46 -6.75 -0.24
C GLN A 49 -8.04 -7.19 1.17
N TYR A 50 -6.73 -7.16 1.45
CA TYR A 50 -6.20 -7.56 2.76
C TYR A 50 -6.70 -6.63 3.88
N ALA A 51 -6.66 -5.31 3.68
CA ALA A 51 -7.10 -4.35 4.69
C ALA A 51 -8.61 -4.40 4.95
N HIS A 52 -9.43 -4.66 3.93
CA HIS A 52 -10.88 -4.83 4.12
C HIS A 52 -11.22 -6.13 4.87
N LYS A 53 -10.42 -7.20 4.68
CA LYS A 53 -10.56 -8.44 5.44
C LYS A 53 -9.99 -8.34 6.87
N ASN A 54 -9.09 -7.39 7.12
CA ASN A 54 -8.40 -7.21 8.39
C ASN A 54 -8.47 -5.72 8.82
N PRO A 55 -9.62 -5.26 9.36
CA PRO A 55 -9.88 -3.84 9.64
C PRO A 55 -8.89 -3.18 10.60
N GLU A 56 -8.12 -3.96 11.37
CA GLU A 56 -7.06 -3.46 12.24
C GLU A 56 -5.85 -2.88 11.49
N TRP A 57 -5.85 -2.98 10.16
CA TRP A 57 -4.91 -2.35 9.22
C TRP A 57 -5.44 -1.10 8.56
N LEU A 58 -6.69 -0.72 8.84
CA LEU A 58 -7.23 0.58 8.47
C LEU A 58 -6.72 1.65 9.44
N ASN A 59 -6.52 2.85 8.93
CA ASN A 59 -6.14 4.01 9.73
C ASN A 59 -7.38 4.61 10.44
N ILE A 60 -7.16 5.70 11.19
CA ILE A 60 -8.22 6.37 11.98
C ILE A 60 -9.42 6.86 11.14
N ASN A 61 -9.25 7.04 9.83
CA ASN A 61 -10.31 7.44 8.92
C ASN A 61 -11.07 6.25 8.31
N GLY A 62 -10.71 5.01 8.67
CA GLY A 62 -11.23 3.81 8.01
C GLY A 62 -10.67 3.59 6.59
N ASP A 63 -9.59 4.27 6.22
CA ASP A 63 -8.91 4.13 4.92
C ASP A 63 -7.54 3.46 5.12
N ILE A 64 -6.78 3.29 4.06
CA ILE A 64 -5.46 2.69 4.03
C ILE A 64 -4.40 3.79 3.98
N SER A 65 -3.34 3.61 4.77
CA SER A 65 -2.12 4.41 4.65
C SER A 65 -1.08 3.63 3.82
N GLU A 66 -0.52 4.22 2.77
CA GLU A 66 0.49 3.60 1.91
C GLU A 66 1.73 4.51 1.79
N PHE A 67 2.91 3.92 1.94
CA PHE A 67 4.19 4.49 1.57
C PHE A 67 4.69 3.81 0.29
N ASN A 68 4.81 4.56 -0.80
CA ASN A 68 5.33 4.05 -2.06
C ASN A 68 6.84 4.32 -2.14
N PHE A 69 7.63 3.28 -1.90
CA PHE A 69 9.09 3.33 -1.91
C PHE A 69 9.65 2.92 -3.26
N LYS A 70 10.53 3.77 -3.82
CA LYS A 70 11.38 3.47 -4.97
C LYS A 70 12.79 4.01 -4.71
N GLU A 71 13.79 3.18 -4.92
CA GLU A 71 15.18 3.52 -4.66
C GLU A 71 15.68 4.68 -5.55
N ASP A 72 15.29 4.69 -6.83
CA ASP A 72 15.71 5.71 -7.80
C ASP A 72 14.94 7.05 -7.72
N ARG A 73 14.06 7.24 -6.73
CA ARG A 73 13.26 8.48 -6.63
C ARG A 73 13.91 9.47 -5.68
N LYS A 74 14.01 10.73 -6.15
CA LYS A 74 14.36 11.89 -5.30
C LYS A 74 13.44 12.04 -4.09
N GLN A 75 12.19 11.58 -4.17
CA GLN A 75 11.24 11.62 -3.07
C GLN A 75 10.24 10.45 -3.17
N ASN A 76 10.12 9.68 -2.08
CA ASN A 76 9.11 8.65 -1.92
C ASN A 76 7.78 9.26 -1.47
N SER A 77 6.67 8.67 -1.91
CA SER A 77 5.34 9.24 -1.72
C SER A 77 4.63 8.58 -0.55
N TRP A 78 4.22 9.40 0.42
CA TRP A 78 3.34 8.99 1.51
C TRP A 78 1.90 9.39 1.21
N HIS A 79 0.97 8.46 1.44
CA HIS A 79 -0.45 8.69 1.27
C HIS A 79 -1.20 8.10 2.47
N GLY A 80 -1.75 8.96 3.32
CA GLY A 80 -2.47 8.52 4.51
C GLY A 80 -3.95 8.16 4.29
N ASN A 81 -4.47 8.13 3.06
CA ASN A 81 -5.86 7.79 2.70
C ASN A 81 -5.89 7.40 1.20
N VAL A 82 -5.29 6.27 0.85
CA VAL A 82 -5.05 5.93 -0.57
C VAL A 82 -6.30 5.57 -1.33
N ILE A 83 -7.34 5.04 -0.69
CA ILE A 83 -8.55 4.64 -1.41
C ILE A 83 -9.15 5.88 -2.07
N GLU A 84 -9.39 6.93 -1.30
CA GLU A 84 -9.96 8.18 -1.81
C GLU A 84 -8.97 8.98 -2.68
N LYS A 85 -7.71 9.11 -2.24
CA LYS A 85 -6.77 10.05 -2.86
C LYS A 85 -6.02 9.48 -4.07
N VAL A 86 -5.96 8.17 -4.20
CA VAL A 86 -5.12 7.49 -5.19
C VAL A 86 -5.92 6.44 -5.95
N TYR A 87 -6.54 5.48 -5.28
CA TYR A 87 -7.08 4.31 -5.96
C TYR A 87 -8.31 4.67 -6.78
N LYS A 88 -9.26 5.43 -6.21
CA LYS A 88 -10.43 5.92 -6.95
C LYS A 88 -10.08 6.80 -8.15
N VAL A 89 -8.95 7.53 -8.06
CA VAL A 89 -8.49 8.43 -9.13
C VAL A 89 -7.81 7.65 -10.25
N LEU A 90 -7.04 6.62 -9.91
CA LEU A 90 -6.21 5.88 -10.86
C LEU A 90 -6.88 4.64 -11.46
N TYR A 91 -7.75 3.98 -10.72
CA TYR A 91 -8.30 2.66 -11.07
C TYR A 91 -9.82 2.76 -11.23
N LYS A 92 -10.27 2.78 -12.48
CA LYS A 92 -11.70 2.81 -12.82
C LYS A 92 -12.43 1.53 -12.40
N ASP A 93 -11.68 0.44 -12.32
CA ASP A 93 -12.12 -0.90 -11.94
C ASP A 93 -12.02 -1.16 -10.43
N LEU A 94 -11.78 -0.13 -9.59
CA LEU A 94 -11.61 -0.33 -8.14
C LEU A 94 -12.78 -1.10 -7.49
N ASN A 95 -14.01 -0.88 -7.95
CA ASN A 95 -15.19 -1.56 -7.41
C ASN A 95 -15.17 -3.08 -7.66
N GLU A 96 -14.44 -3.54 -8.67
CA GLU A 96 -14.27 -4.97 -9.03
C GLU A 96 -13.19 -5.63 -8.17
N TRP A 97 -12.43 -4.87 -7.38
CA TRP A 97 -11.34 -5.41 -6.55
C TRP A 97 -11.84 -6.10 -5.28
N ASN A 98 -13.12 -5.94 -4.92
CA ASN A 98 -13.73 -6.59 -3.76
C ASN A 98 -14.19 -8.03 -4.02
N GLU A 99 -13.99 -8.54 -5.24
CA GLU A 99 -14.38 -9.89 -5.65
C GLU A 99 -13.37 -10.97 -5.23
#